data_AF-A0A2J7RBT3-F1
#
_entry.id   AF-A0A2J7RBT3-F1
#
_cell.length_a   1.000
_cell.length_b   1.000
_cell.length_c   1.000
_cell.angle_alpha   90.00
_cell.angle_beta   90.00
_cell.angle_gamma   90.00
#
_symmetry.space_group_name_H-M   'P 1'
#
loop_
_entity.id
_entity.type
_entity.pdbx_description
1 polymer ?
#
loop_
_entity_poly.entity_id
_entity_poly.type
_entity_poly.pdbx_seq_one_letter_code
_entity_poly.pdbx_strand_id
1 'polypeptide(L)'
;MAGGLFAMDKDYFFEIGAYDDQMEIWGGENLELSFRVWQCGGSVEIAPCSHVGHLFRKSSPYTFPGGVGEVLYSNLARVALVWMDDWKEFYFKFNPGAARLRDRQSVRSRIELRERLKCKSFEWYLDQIWPQHFLPKEDRFFGKIRSRQSGGCLQKPLGKGSLNQPMGSATVISCTEEPNLLQLFVMSPSGVIMTDESVCLDAPEKDHTTLQPKVRIMACSGQDRQKWSYNSNTFSLQHVSSGMCLSLPESSNLEESLVLQACTQHISQQWRLEAVQWK
;
A
#
# COMPACT_ATOMS: atom_id res chain seq x y z
N MET A 1 -6.42 13.33 4.31
CA MET A 1 -7.46 13.47 5.37
C MET A 1 -8.65 12.54 5.12
N ALA A 2 -9.52 12.34 6.11
CA ALA A 2 -10.73 11.53 5.95
C ALA A 2 -11.79 12.18 5.05
N GLY A 3 -11.89 13.52 5.03
CA GLY A 3 -12.71 14.30 4.09
C GLY A 3 -13.96 14.94 4.68
N GLY A 4 -14.67 14.25 5.59
CA GLY A 4 -15.94 14.74 6.13
C GLY A 4 -15.84 15.89 7.13
N LEU A 5 -14.68 16.05 7.79
CA LEU A 5 -14.44 17.07 8.81
C LEU A 5 -13.05 17.68 8.61
N PHE A 6 -12.99 18.97 8.30
CA PHE A 6 -11.77 19.76 8.21
C PHE A 6 -12.12 21.24 8.35
N ALA A 7 -11.11 22.08 8.59
CA ALA A 7 -11.23 23.54 8.53
C ALA A 7 -10.22 24.06 7.51
N MET A 8 -10.62 25.06 6.73
CA MET A 8 -9.80 25.66 5.69
C MET A 8 -10.20 27.12 5.52
N ASP A 9 -9.22 27.98 5.25
CA ASP A 9 -9.50 29.37 4.87
C ASP A 9 -10.37 29.41 3.60
N LYS A 10 -11.40 30.26 3.61
CA LYS A 10 -12.38 30.32 2.53
C LYS A 10 -11.74 30.76 1.22
N ASP A 11 -10.92 31.81 1.26
CA ASP A 11 -10.33 32.38 0.06
C ASP A 11 -9.31 31.41 -0.52
N TYR A 12 -8.50 30.77 0.33
CA TYR A 12 -7.61 29.68 -0.07
C TYR A 12 -8.37 28.55 -0.75
N PHE A 13 -9.49 28.07 -0.19
CA PHE A 13 -10.30 26.99 -0.77
C PHE A 13 -10.74 27.29 -2.21
N PHE A 14 -11.20 28.51 -2.48
CA PHE A 14 -11.61 28.92 -3.83
C PHE A 14 -10.40 29.20 -4.74
N GLU A 15 -9.31 29.76 -4.22
CA GLU A 15 -8.08 30.03 -4.97
C GLU A 15 -7.47 28.74 -5.53
N ILE A 16 -7.40 27.68 -4.71
CA ILE A 16 -6.90 26.37 -5.16
C ILE A 16 -7.92 25.61 -6.01
N GLY A 17 -9.09 26.18 -6.32
CA GLY A 17 -10.05 25.64 -7.29
C GLY A 17 -11.16 24.78 -6.69
N ALA A 18 -11.57 25.03 -5.45
CA ALA A 18 -12.71 24.39 -4.76
C ALA A 18 -12.70 22.84 -4.88
N TYR A 19 -13.86 22.17 -4.80
CA TYR A 19 -13.94 20.76 -5.20
C TYR A 19 -14.01 20.63 -6.73
N ASP A 20 -13.63 19.46 -7.23
CA ASP A 20 -13.87 19.07 -8.61
C ASP A 20 -15.39 18.92 -8.83
N ASP A 21 -15.97 19.82 -9.61
CA ASP A 21 -17.42 19.96 -9.82
C ASP A 21 -18.03 18.83 -10.65
N GLN A 22 -17.20 17.99 -11.27
CA GLN A 22 -17.63 16.79 -11.98
C GLN A 22 -17.49 15.52 -11.13
N MET A 23 -17.08 15.61 -9.86
CA MET A 23 -17.21 14.50 -8.94
C MET A 23 -18.66 14.35 -8.47
N GLU A 24 -19.16 13.12 -8.49
CA GLU A 24 -20.56 12.84 -8.15
C GLU A 24 -20.67 12.18 -6.78
N ILE A 25 -21.63 12.68 -5.98
CA ILE A 25 -22.16 12.09 -4.74
C ILE A 25 -21.12 11.82 -3.64
N TRP A 26 -20.25 10.82 -3.82
CA TRP A 26 -19.37 10.34 -2.77
C TRP A 26 -18.15 9.59 -3.32
N GLY A 27 -17.00 9.84 -2.68
CA GLY A 27 -15.79 9.05 -2.80
C GLY A 27 -14.74 9.74 -3.65
N GLY A 28 -13.49 9.75 -3.16
CA GLY A 28 -12.34 10.31 -3.87
C GLY A 28 -12.09 11.79 -3.62
N GLU A 29 -13.09 12.57 -3.19
CA GLU A 29 -12.96 14.01 -2.92
C GLU A 29 -11.93 14.31 -1.83
N ASN A 30 -11.84 13.42 -0.83
CA ASN A 30 -10.89 13.51 0.26
C ASN A 30 -9.45 13.28 -0.21
N LEU A 31 -9.25 12.38 -1.18
CA LEU A 31 -7.95 12.13 -1.81
C LEU A 31 -7.55 13.27 -2.73
N GLU A 32 -8.48 13.72 -3.59
CA GLU A 32 -8.28 14.84 -4.51
C GLU A 32 -7.79 16.08 -3.78
N LEU A 33 -8.52 16.52 -2.77
CA LEU A 33 -8.19 17.73 -2.04
C LEU A 33 -6.90 17.54 -1.22
N SER A 34 -6.65 16.35 -0.65
CA SER A 34 -5.39 16.08 0.06
C SER A 34 -4.18 16.17 -0.87
N PHE A 35 -4.24 15.52 -2.04
CA PHE A 35 -3.15 15.56 -3.02
C PHE A 35 -2.90 16.96 -3.55
N ARG A 36 -3.98 17.68 -3.89
CA ARG A 36 -3.87 19.05 -4.36
C ARG A 36 -3.26 19.97 -3.31
N VAL A 37 -3.76 19.96 -2.07
CA VAL A 37 -3.22 20.83 -1.01
C VAL A 37 -1.72 20.60 -0.83
N TRP A 38 -1.30 19.34 -0.67
CA TRP A 38 0.13 19.03 -0.48
C TRP A 38 0.99 19.37 -1.71
N GLN A 39 0.56 18.97 -2.91
CA GLN A 39 1.34 19.22 -4.12
C GLN A 39 1.38 20.70 -4.50
N CYS A 40 0.37 21.49 -4.14
CA CYS A 40 0.26 22.90 -4.52
C CYS A 40 0.67 23.87 -3.39
N GLY A 41 1.44 23.40 -2.40
CA GLY A 41 2.14 24.25 -1.44
C GLY A 41 1.45 24.47 -0.08
N GLY A 42 0.32 23.82 0.18
CA GLY A 42 -0.31 23.78 1.50
C GLY A 42 0.11 22.58 2.33
N SER A 43 -0.53 22.40 3.49
CA SER A 43 -0.36 21.25 4.38
C SER A 43 -1.72 20.71 4.83
N VAL A 44 -1.74 19.45 5.26
CA VAL A 44 -2.91 18.82 5.88
C VAL A 44 -2.51 18.32 7.27
N GLU A 45 -3.18 18.84 8.30
CA GLU A 45 -2.81 18.62 9.69
C GLU A 45 -3.95 17.98 10.50
N ILE A 46 -3.58 17.17 11.49
CA ILE A 46 -4.51 16.65 12.50
C ILE A 46 -4.22 17.42 13.79
N ALA A 47 -5.15 18.25 14.24
CA ALA A 47 -5.03 19.02 15.48
C ALA A 47 -5.49 18.17 16.69
N PRO A 48 -4.58 17.65 17.54
CA PRO A 48 -4.96 16.70 18.60
C PRO A 48 -5.84 17.30 19.69
N CYS A 49 -5.86 18.64 19.82
CA CYS A 49 -6.71 19.34 20.78
C CYS A 49 -8.16 19.52 20.29
N SER A 50 -8.42 19.39 18.99
CA SER A 50 -9.75 19.58 18.39
C SER A 50 -10.45 18.24 18.20
N HIS A 51 -11.50 17.99 18.97
CA HIS A 51 -12.23 16.73 18.96
C HIS A 51 -13.64 16.91 18.40
N VAL A 52 -13.99 16.09 17.41
CA VAL A 52 -15.35 16.00 16.88
C VAL A 52 -15.74 14.53 16.76
N GLY A 53 -16.84 14.14 17.41
CA GLY A 53 -17.37 12.79 17.32
C GLY A 53 -18.11 12.57 16.00
N HIS A 54 -17.81 11.47 15.31
CA HIS A 54 -18.51 11.05 14.08
C HIS A 54 -19.14 9.67 14.28
N LEU A 55 -20.45 9.55 14.02
CA LEU A 55 -21.16 8.28 14.07
C LEU A 55 -20.95 7.49 12.77
N PHE A 56 -20.06 6.50 12.81
CA PHE A 56 -19.82 5.61 11.67
C PHE A 56 -21.06 4.76 11.35
N ARG A 57 -21.42 4.74 10.07
CA ARG A 57 -22.52 3.92 9.54
C ARG A 57 -21.95 2.70 8.83
N LYS A 58 -22.72 1.61 8.81
CA LYS A 58 -22.35 0.37 8.10
C LYS A 58 -22.57 0.45 6.59
N SER A 59 -23.45 1.32 6.14
CA SER A 59 -23.81 1.49 4.72
C SER A 59 -24.12 2.95 4.38
N SER A 60 -23.92 3.31 3.11
CA SER A 60 -24.29 4.62 2.58
C SER A 60 -25.81 4.78 2.55
N PRO A 61 -26.37 5.92 2.98
CA PRO A 61 -27.80 6.20 2.89
C PRO A 61 -28.24 6.68 1.50
N TYR A 62 -27.31 6.95 0.59
CA TYR A 62 -27.59 7.55 -0.71
C TYR A 62 -27.91 6.50 -1.78
N THR A 63 -28.71 6.91 -2.76
CA THR A 63 -28.93 6.14 -3.99
C THR A 63 -27.90 6.56 -5.04
N PHE A 64 -27.25 5.59 -5.68
CA PHE A 64 -26.19 5.82 -6.66
C PHE A 64 -26.69 5.40 -8.05
N PRO A 65 -26.86 6.33 -9.00
CA PRO A 65 -27.11 5.99 -10.39
C PRO A 65 -25.97 5.10 -10.92
N GLY A 66 -26.27 3.95 -11.54
CA GLY A 66 -25.25 2.99 -11.97
C GLY A 66 -24.59 2.16 -10.84
N GLY A 67 -24.97 2.42 -9.59
CA GLY A 67 -24.45 1.73 -8.40
C GLY A 67 -23.21 2.41 -7.80
N VAL A 68 -22.94 2.10 -6.52
CA VAL A 68 -21.85 2.72 -5.73
C VAL A 68 -20.50 2.61 -6.46
N GLY A 69 -20.26 1.47 -7.10
CA GLY A 69 -19.00 1.21 -7.81
C GLY A 69 -18.77 2.16 -8.98
N GLU A 70 -19.77 2.43 -9.82
CA GLU A 70 -19.59 3.28 -11.01
C GLU A 70 -19.27 4.72 -10.62
N VAL A 71 -19.99 5.27 -9.64
CA VAL A 71 -19.74 6.63 -9.11
C VAL A 71 -18.36 6.71 -8.44
N LEU A 72 -18.07 5.80 -7.52
CA LEU A 72 -16.80 5.79 -6.79
C LEU A 72 -15.60 5.64 -7.72
N TYR A 73 -15.66 4.68 -8.66
CA TYR A 73 -14.57 4.44 -9.59
C TYR A 73 -14.41 5.57 -10.61
N SER A 74 -15.50 6.24 -11.00
CA SER A 74 -15.42 7.46 -11.82
C SER A 74 -14.65 8.55 -11.08
N ASN A 75 -15.04 8.88 -9.85
CA ASN A 75 -14.37 9.91 -9.06
C ASN A 75 -12.89 9.56 -8.80
N LEU A 76 -12.58 8.32 -8.41
CA LEU A 76 -11.19 7.90 -8.18
C LEU A 76 -10.36 7.89 -9.47
N ALA A 77 -10.96 7.57 -10.63
CA ALA A 77 -10.29 7.70 -11.92
C ALA A 77 -9.91 9.16 -12.20
N ARG A 78 -10.80 10.13 -11.89
CA ARG A 78 -10.49 11.56 -12.00
C ARG A 78 -9.30 11.95 -11.13
N VAL A 79 -9.26 11.49 -9.87
CA VAL A 79 -8.13 11.72 -8.96
C VAL A 79 -6.82 11.20 -9.56
N ALA A 80 -6.82 9.93 -10.00
CA ALA A 80 -5.62 9.30 -10.54
C ALA A 80 -5.11 9.99 -11.80
N LEU A 81 -6.02 10.35 -12.73
CA LEU A 81 -5.66 11.01 -13.99
C LEU A 81 -5.01 12.37 -13.79
N VAL A 82 -5.43 13.12 -12.77
CA VAL A 82 -4.94 14.49 -12.54
C VAL A 82 -3.73 14.53 -11.62
N TRP A 83 -3.70 13.71 -10.57
CA TRP A 83 -2.83 13.93 -9.41
C TRP A 83 -1.78 12.84 -9.17
N MET A 84 -1.84 11.69 -9.86
CA MET A 84 -0.96 10.54 -9.59
C MET A 84 0.14 10.30 -10.63
N ASP A 85 0.28 11.16 -11.65
CA ASP A 85 1.31 11.04 -12.70
C ASP A 85 1.38 9.62 -13.29
N ASP A 86 2.53 8.96 -13.26
CA ASP A 86 2.70 7.58 -13.75
C ASP A 86 2.06 6.52 -12.84
N TRP A 87 1.87 6.81 -11.54
CA TRP A 87 1.27 5.88 -10.58
C TRP A 87 -0.22 5.64 -10.82
N LYS A 88 -0.85 6.42 -11.70
CA LYS A 88 -2.19 6.09 -12.21
C LYS A 88 -2.22 4.74 -12.93
N GLU A 89 -1.13 4.34 -13.60
CA GLU A 89 -1.08 3.05 -14.30
C GLU A 89 -1.09 1.89 -13.30
N PHE A 90 -0.37 2.03 -12.18
CA PHE A 90 -0.50 1.10 -11.05
C PHE A 90 -1.94 1.04 -10.54
N TYR A 91 -2.57 2.19 -10.29
CA TYR A 91 -3.95 2.25 -9.81
C TYR A 91 -4.91 1.54 -10.76
N PHE A 92 -4.86 1.83 -12.06
CA PHE A 92 -5.74 1.24 -13.06
C PHE A 92 -5.47 -0.26 -13.26
N LYS A 93 -4.21 -0.70 -13.19
CA LYS A 93 -3.85 -2.12 -13.30
C LYS A 93 -4.49 -2.99 -12.23
N PHE A 94 -4.55 -2.49 -10.99
CA PHE A 94 -5.12 -3.21 -9.85
C PHE A 94 -6.59 -2.87 -9.55
N ASN A 95 -7.18 -1.94 -10.30
CA ASN A 95 -8.59 -1.55 -10.15
C ASN A 95 -9.31 -1.57 -11.51
N PRO A 96 -9.69 -2.77 -12.02
CA PRO A 96 -10.33 -2.90 -13.34
C PRO A 96 -11.61 -2.07 -13.50
N GLY A 97 -12.36 -1.86 -12.40
CA GLY A 97 -13.54 -0.99 -12.38
C GLY A 97 -13.22 0.46 -12.76
N ALA A 98 -12.16 1.02 -12.18
CA ALA A 98 -11.68 2.36 -12.52
C ALA A 98 -11.03 2.41 -13.90
N ALA A 99 -10.28 1.37 -14.29
CA ALA A 99 -9.64 1.31 -15.60
C ALA A 99 -10.64 1.40 -16.75
N ARG A 100 -11.79 0.71 -16.62
CA ARG A 100 -12.89 0.78 -17.60
C ARG A 100 -13.50 2.17 -17.77
N LEU A 101 -13.41 3.01 -16.75
CA LEU A 101 -14.03 4.34 -16.71
C LEU A 101 -13.02 5.45 -17.02
N ARG A 102 -11.72 5.13 -17.09
CA ARG A 102 -10.60 6.05 -17.35
C ARG A 102 -10.90 7.03 -18.48
N ASP A 103 -11.19 6.50 -19.68
CA ASP A 103 -11.31 7.32 -20.89
C ASP A 103 -12.63 8.10 -20.98
N ARG A 104 -13.56 7.86 -20.05
CA ARG A 104 -14.83 8.61 -19.95
C ARG A 104 -14.70 9.87 -19.10
N GLN A 105 -13.60 10.03 -18.37
CA GLN A 105 -13.42 11.16 -17.46
C GLN A 105 -12.80 12.36 -18.16
N SER A 106 -13.58 13.43 -18.36
CA SER A 106 -13.06 14.70 -18.82
C SER A 106 -12.40 15.46 -17.67
N VAL A 107 -11.07 15.43 -17.60
CA VAL A 107 -10.30 16.05 -16.50
C VAL A 107 -9.48 17.29 -16.91
N ARG A 108 -9.68 17.79 -18.12
CA ARG A 108 -8.87 18.88 -18.70
C ARG A 108 -8.79 20.12 -17.80
N SER A 109 -9.93 20.58 -17.28
CA SER A 109 -10.00 21.76 -16.41
C SER A 109 -9.17 21.60 -15.13
N ARG A 110 -9.10 20.38 -14.57
CA ARG A 110 -8.32 20.06 -13.38
C ARG A 110 -6.81 19.96 -13.68
N ILE A 111 -6.44 19.50 -14.87
CA ILE A 111 -5.05 19.52 -15.34
C ILE A 111 -4.57 20.96 -15.52
N GLU A 112 -5.34 21.80 -16.21
CA GLU A 112 -5.03 23.23 -16.41
C GLU A 112 -4.92 23.97 -15.06
N LEU A 113 -5.77 23.62 -14.08
CA LEU A 113 -5.66 24.12 -12.72
C LEU A 113 -4.33 23.73 -12.05
N ARG A 114 -3.94 22.45 -12.13
CA ARG A 114 -2.68 21.94 -11.56
C ARG A 114 -1.47 22.64 -12.16
N GLU A 115 -1.49 22.88 -13.47
CA GLU A 115 -0.45 23.63 -14.20
C GLU A 115 -0.39 25.10 -13.75
N ARG A 116 -1.55 25.77 -13.66
CA ARG A 116 -1.66 27.17 -13.23
C ARG A 116 -1.12 27.38 -11.81
N LEU A 117 -1.40 26.46 -10.91
CA LEU A 117 -0.92 26.48 -9.52
C LEU A 117 0.55 26.04 -9.38
N LYS A 118 1.19 25.58 -10.46
CA LYS A 118 2.58 25.11 -10.49
C LYS A 118 2.86 24.04 -9.43
N CYS A 119 1.94 23.10 -9.29
CA CYS A 119 2.02 22.07 -8.27
C CYS A 119 3.20 21.11 -8.53
N LYS A 120 3.70 20.51 -7.45
CA LYS A 120 4.74 19.48 -7.47
C LYS A 120 4.22 18.18 -8.10
N SER A 121 5.15 17.29 -8.46
CA SER A 121 4.82 15.96 -8.95
C SER A 121 4.30 15.06 -7.83
N PHE A 122 3.62 13.98 -8.22
CA PHE A 122 3.24 12.92 -7.31
C PHE A 122 4.46 12.20 -6.74
N GLU A 123 5.55 12.08 -7.52
CA GLU A 123 6.83 11.57 -7.00
C GLU A 123 7.34 12.40 -5.82
N TRP A 124 7.32 13.73 -5.93
CA TRP A 124 7.69 14.61 -4.83
C TRP A 124 6.79 14.40 -3.60
N TYR A 125 5.49 14.19 -3.80
CA TYR A 125 4.56 13.88 -2.72
C TYR A 125 4.94 12.55 -2.03
N LEU A 126 5.23 11.52 -2.80
CA LEU A 126 5.68 10.22 -2.25
C LEU A 126 6.99 10.35 -1.48
N ASP A 127 7.94 11.15 -1.95
CA ASP A 127 9.25 11.27 -1.31
C ASP A 127 9.25 12.16 -0.07
N GLN A 128 8.47 13.25 -0.10
CA GLN A 128 8.54 14.28 0.94
C GLN A 128 7.39 14.19 1.95
N ILE A 129 6.21 13.75 1.51
CA ILE A 129 4.99 13.78 2.33
C ILE A 129 4.60 12.38 2.81
N TRP A 130 4.71 11.35 1.97
CA TRP A 130 4.37 9.98 2.33
C TRP A 130 5.47 8.93 2.01
N PRO A 131 6.70 9.07 2.54
CA PRO A 131 7.82 8.18 2.20
C PRO A 131 7.64 6.69 2.58
N GLN A 132 6.66 6.40 3.43
CA GLN A 132 6.30 5.07 3.94
C GLN A 132 5.27 4.38 3.02
N HIS A 133 5.05 4.90 1.82
CA HIS A 133 4.15 4.31 0.83
C HIS A 133 4.62 2.92 0.39
N PHE A 134 3.66 2.09 0.00
CA PHE A 134 3.88 0.76 -0.61
C PHE A 134 3.86 0.79 -2.14
N LEU A 135 3.77 1.98 -2.75
CA LEU A 135 3.80 2.11 -4.21
C LEU A 135 5.18 1.76 -4.79
N PRO A 136 5.22 1.13 -5.98
CA PRO A 136 6.46 0.79 -6.64
C PRO A 136 7.22 2.04 -7.11
N LYS A 137 8.55 1.95 -7.09
CA LYS A 137 9.52 2.94 -7.60
C LYS A 137 10.72 2.20 -8.19
N GLU A 138 11.58 2.91 -8.91
CA GLU A 138 12.79 2.33 -9.51
C GLU A 138 13.83 1.89 -8.48
N ASP A 139 13.85 2.53 -7.30
CA ASP A 139 14.83 2.28 -6.24
C ASP A 139 14.53 1.04 -5.39
N ARG A 140 13.39 0.37 -5.61
CA ARG A 140 12.88 -0.69 -4.72
C ARG A 140 12.32 -1.86 -5.51
N PHE A 141 12.37 -3.04 -4.91
CA PHE A 141 11.72 -4.21 -5.49
C PHE A 141 10.20 -4.07 -5.38
N PHE A 142 9.49 -4.50 -6.42
CA PHE A 142 8.04 -4.70 -6.42
C PHE A 142 7.71 -6.01 -7.16
N GLY A 143 7.04 -6.93 -6.48
CA GLY A 143 6.67 -8.21 -7.08
C GLY A 143 6.33 -9.30 -6.08
N LYS A 144 6.48 -10.54 -6.51
CA LYS A 144 6.15 -11.75 -5.72
C LYS A 144 7.40 -12.28 -5.02
N ILE A 145 7.23 -12.78 -3.80
CA ILE A 145 8.28 -13.48 -3.06
C ILE A 145 7.94 -14.97 -3.08
N ARG A 146 8.69 -15.75 -3.88
CA ARG A 146 8.39 -17.16 -4.17
C ARG A 146 9.37 -18.10 -3.49
N SER A 147 8.87 -19.12 -2.79
CA SER A 147 9.70 -20.19 -2.24
C SER A 147 10.24 -21.08 -3.35
N ARG A 148 11.54 -21.38 -3.34
CA ARG A 148 12.14 -22.34 -4.28
C ARG A 148 11.82 -23.79 -3.97
N GLN A 149 11.47 -24.12 -2.72
CA GLN A 149 11.15 -25.49 -2.33
C GLN A 149 9.71 -25.85 -2.65
N SER A 150 8.73 -25.04 -2.20
CA SER A 150 7.31 -25.33 -2.42
C SER A 150 6.78 -24.81 -3.75
N GLY A 151 7.49 -23.85 -4.36
CA GLY A 151 7.03 -23.15 -5.56
C GLY A 151 5.90 -22.14 -5.30
N GLY A 152 5.42 -22.01 -4.06
CA GLY A 152 4.37 -21.05 -3.68
C GLY A 152 4.89 -19.64 -3.40
N CYS A 153 3.98 -18.68 -3.33
CA CYS A 153 4.24 -17.27 -3.08
C CYS A 153 3.79 -16.85 -1.68
N LEU A 154 4.56 -15.96 -1.06
CA LEU A 154 4.15 -15.27 0.16
C LEU A 154 2.83 -14.52 -0.10
N GLN A 155 1.93 -14.57 0.87
CA GLN A 155 0.64 -13.89 0.77
C GLN A 155 0.31 -13.06 2.03
N LYS A 156 -0.23 -11.87 1.82
CA LYS A 156 -0.82 -11.01 2.85
C LYS A 156 -2.01 -11.73 3.52
N PRO A 157 -2.09 -11.76 4.86
CA PRO A 157 -3.21 -12.39 5.55
C PRO A 157 -4.52 -11.66 5.27
N LEU A 158 -5.63 -12.41 5.21
CA LEU A 158 -6.99 -11.85 5.06
C LEU A 158 -7.63 -11.48 6.40
N GLY A 159 -7.11 -12.01 7.51
CA GLY A 159 -7.61 -11.74 8.86
C GLY A 159 -7.37 -10.29 9.26
N LYS A 160 -8.41 -9.63 9.77
CA LYS A 160 -8.30 -8.25 10.28
C LYS A 160 -7.76 -8.26 11.70
N GLY A 161 -6.68 -7.50 11.92
CA GLY A 161 -6.08 -7.23 13.21
C GLY A 161 -6.55 -5.92 13.82
N SER A 162 -5.68 -5.30 14.61
CA SER A 162 -5.93 -3.99 15.22
C SER A 162 -6.19 -2.93 14.14
N LEU A 163 -7.09 -1.98 14.40
CA LEU A 163 -7.40 -0.85 13.51
C LEU A 163 -7.87 -1.25 12.09
N ASN A 164 -8.45 -2.44 11.91
CA ASN A 164 -8.86 -3.01 10.63
C ASN A 164 -7.73 -3.30 9.62
N GLN A 165 -6.47 -3.22 10.03
CA GLN A 165 -5.34 -3.62 9.17
C GLN A 165 -5.22 -5.14 9.14
N PRO A 166 -4.85 -5.76 8.00
CA PRO A 166 -4.62 -7.20 7.95
C PRO A 166 -3.46 -7.59 8.86
N MET A 167 -3.66 -8.63 9.65
CA MET A 167 -2.62 -9.16 10.53
C MET A 167 -2.73 -10.66 10.65
N GLY A 168 -1.59 -11.35 10.63
CA GLY A 168 -1.57 -12.80 10.75
C GLY A 168 -0.21 -13.41 10.51
N SER A 169 -0.18 -14.74 10.51
CA SER A 169 0.99 -15.52 10.12
C SER A 169 1.40 -15.20 8.69
N ALA A 170 2.71 -15.09 8.45
CA ALA A 170 3.25 -15.08 7.09
C ALA A 170 3.17 -16.51 6.54
N THR A 171 2.43 -16.74 5.45
CA THR A 171 2.24 -18.07 4.86
C THR A 171 2.53 -18.05 3.36
N VAL A 172 2.81 -19.24 2.82
CA VAL A 172 3.09 -19.44 1.41
C VAL A 172 1.98 -20.27 0.80
N ILE A 173 1.35 -19.74 -0.25
CA ILE A 173 0.28 -20.45 -0.97
C ILE A 173 0.59 -20.51 -2.47
N SER A 174 -0.27 -21.15 -3.26
CA SER A 174 -0.12 -21.17 -4.72
C SER A 174 -0.01 -19.76 -5.29
N CYS A 175 1.01 -19.54 -6.12
CA CYS A 175 1.19 -18.27 -6.83
C CYS A 175 0.03 -18.06 -7.81
N THR A 176 -0.58 -16.88 -7.77
CA THR A 176 -1.54 -16.42 -8.76
C THR A 176 -0.79 -16.00 -10.04
N GLU A 177 -1.34 -16.25 -11.23
CA GLU A 177 -0.71 -15.75 -12.47
C GLU A 177 -1.00 -14.26 -12.66
N GLU A 178 -2.27 -13.87 -12.52
CA GLU A 178 -2.68 -12.47 -12.60
C GLU A 178 -2.12 -11.62 -11.46
N PRO A 179 -1.85 -10.32 -11.69
CA PRO A 179 -1.42 -9.42 -10.63
C PRO A 179 -2.48 -9.28 -9.53
N ASN A 180 -2.22 -9.88 -8.38
CA ASN A 180 -3.07 -9.79 -7.19
C ASN A 180 -2.31 -9.09 -6.06
N LEU A 181 -2.84 -7.96 -5.56
CA LEU A 181 -2.20 -7.19 -4.48
C LEU A 181 -1.91 -8.03 -3.23
N LEU A 182 -2.69 -9.09 -2.95
CA LEU A 182 -2.44 -9.99 -1.82
C LEU A 182 -1.09 -10.70 -1.87
N GLN A 183 -0.51 -10.90 -3.07
CA GLN A 183 0.78 -11.59 -3.25
C GLN A 183 1.89 -10.66 -3.73
N LEU A 184 1.64 -9.35 -3.70
CA LEU A 184 2.59 -8.35 -4.14
C LEU A 184 3.17 -7.59 -2.95
N PHE A 185 4.50 -7.54 -2.94
CA PHE A 185 5.29 -6.94 -1.89
C PHE A 185 6.25 -5.94 -2.50
N VAL A 186 6.51 -4.88 -1.74
CA VAL A 186 7.60 -3.95 -1.95
C VAL A 186 8.68 -4.23 -0.94
N MET A 187 9.93 -4.34 -1.39
CA MET A 187 11.09 -4.33 -0.50
C MET A 187 11.84 -3.01 -0.69
N SER A 188 11.78 -2.15 0.33
CA SER A 188 12.44 -0.84 0.31
C SER A 188 13.98 -0.96 0.36
N PRO A 189 14.72 0.09 -0.02
CA PRO A 189 16.18 0.14 0.14
C PRO A 189 16.62 -0.03 1.61
N SER A 190 15.76 0.37 2.55
CA SER A 190 15.99 0.21 4.00
C SER A 190 15.72 -1.21 4.52
N GLY A 191 15.35 -2.15 3.65
CA GLY A 191 15.13 -3.54 3.99
C GLY A 191 13.74 -3.85 4.53
N VAL A 192 12.78 -2.93 4.43
CA VAL A 192 11.41 -3.17 4.89
C VAL A 192 10.64 -3.87 3.78
N ILE A 193 10.07 -5.04 4.07
CA ILE A 193 9.19 -5.78 3.16
C ILE A 193 7.75 -5.46 3.54
N MET A 194 7.03 -4.77 2.67
CA MET A 194 5.69 -4.25 2.93
C MET A 194 4.73 -4.54 1.78
N THR A 195 3.43 -4.39 2.04
CA THR A 195 2.36 -4.52 1.06
C THR A 195 1.33 -3.42 1.27
N ASP A 196 0.23 -3.42 0.52
CA ASP A 196 -0.85 -2.45 0.69
C ASP A 196 -1.45 -2.49 2.10
N GLU A 197 -2.15 -1.43 2.50
CA GLU A 197 -2.70 -1.25 3.86
C GLU A 197 -1.66 -1.06 4.98
N SER A 198 -0.42 -0.70 4.61
CA SER A 198 0.68 -0.34 5.52
C SER A 198 1.04 -1.47 6.50
N VAL A 199 1.13 -2.70 5.98
CA VAL A 199 1.57 -3.87 6.75
C VAL A 199 2.89 -4.40 6.21
N CYS A 200 3.72 -4.90 7.12
CA CYS A 200 5.11 -5.27 6.93
C CYS A 200 5.37 -6.70 7.42
N LEU A 201 6.34 -7.37 6.80
CA LEU A 201 6.88 -8.64 7.27
C LEU A 201 7.69 -8.39 8.56
N ASP A 202 7.36 -9.12 9.61
CA ASP A 202 7.79 -8.85 10.97
C ASP A 202 8.18 -10.16 11.66
N ALA A 203 9.29 -10.13 12.40
CA ALA A 203 9.72 -11.25 13.20
C ALA A 203 10.29 -10.77 14.55
N PRO A 204 10.13 -11.54 15.63
CA PRO A 204 10.64 -11.15 16.95
C PRO A 204 12.18 -11.06 16.94
N GLU A 205 12.72 -10.03 17.59
CA GLU A 205 14.18 -9.77 17.66
C GLU A 205 14.91 -10.81 18.50
N LYS A 206 14.29 -11.22 19.61
CA LYS A 206 14.83 -12.19 20.57
C LYS A 206 13.69 -13.05 21.07
N ASP A 207 13.64 -14.28 20.58
CA ASP A 207 12.87 -15.34 21.20
C ASP A 207 13.85 -16.47 21.54
N HIS A 208 14.38 -16.41 22.77
CA HIS A 208 15.24 -17.47 23.31
C HIS A 208 14.42 -18.66 23.85
N THR A 209 13.09 -18.54 23.86
CA THR A 209 12.17 -19.54 24.41
C THR A 209 11.62 -20.47 23.35
N THR A 210 11.47 -19.99 22.11
CA THR A 210 10.96 -20.76 20.98
C THR A 210 12.10 -21.09 20.01
N LEU A 211 12.33 -22.38 19.78
CA LEU A 211 13.35 -22.87 18.82
C LEU A 211 13.15 -22.34 17.39
N GLN A 212 11.92 -22.00 17.02
CA GLN A 212 11.55 -21.49 15.70
C GLN A 212 10.58 -20.31 15.82
N PRO A 213 11.10 -19.07 15.92
CA PRO A 213 10.26 -17.89 16.06
C PRO A 213 9.40 -17.67 14.81
N LYS A 214 8.09 -17.48 15.01
CA LYS A 214 7.14 -17.33 13.90
C LYS A 214 7.20 -15.92 13.30
N VAL A 215 7.21 -15.86 11.98
CA VAL A 215 7.17 -14.63 11.18
C VAL A 215 5.72 -14.26 10.88
N ARG A 216 5.39 -12.99 11.02
CA ARG A 216 4.03 -12.46 10.86
C ARG A 216 4.02 -11.32 9.86
N ILE A 217 2.84 -11.01 9.34
CA ILE A 217 2.57 -9.76 8.65
C ILE A 217 1.67 -8.94 9.55
N MET A 218 2.08 -7.71 9.87
CA MET A 218 1.38 -6.81 10.77
C MET A 218 1.70 -5.35 10.46
N ALA A 219 1.08 -4.40 11.15
CA ALA A 219 1.30 -2.96 10.92
C ALA A 219 2.80 -2.59 10.88
N CYS A 220 3.18 -1.80 9.89
CA CYS A 220 4.53 -1.26 9.79
C CYS A 220 4.82 -0.33 10.98
N SER A 221 5.90 -0.62 11.72
CA SER A 221 6.28 0.08 12.94
C SER A 221 7.56 0.90 12.81
N GLY A 222 8.34 0.68 11.74
CA GLY A 222 9.65 1.31 11.55
C GLY A 222 10.76 0.76 12.46
N GLN A 223 10.47 -0.29 13.23
CA GLN A 223 11.42 -0.94 14.13
C GLN A 223 12.35 -1.92 13.39
N ASP A 224 13.49 -2.24 14.01
CA ASP A 224 14.51 -3.12 13.40
C ASP A 224 14.02 -4.57 13.21
N ARG A 225 13.03 -5.02 14.01
CA ARG A 225 12.27 -6.27 13.83
C ARG A 225 11.51 -6.43 12.50
N GLN A 226 11.45 -5.39 11.68
CA GLN A 226 10.83 -5.41 10.33
C GLN A 226 11.85 -5.20 9.22
N LYS A 227 13.15 -5.22 9.54
CA LYS A 227 14.22 -5.07 8.57
C LYS A 227 14.75 -6.42 8.13
N TRP A 228 14.86 -6.56 6.82
CA TRP A 228 15.29 -7.77 6.12
C TRP A 228 16.40 -7.41 5.13
N SER A 229 17.41 -8.27 5.04
CA SER A 229 18.46 -8.20 4.05
C SER A 229 18.28 -9.33 3.05
N TYR A 230 18.28 -9.02 1.76
CA TYR A 230 18.19 -10.01 0.70
C TYR A 230 19.54 -10.24 0.05
N ASN A 231 19.98 -11.49 0.01
CA ASN A 231 21.17 -11.90 -0.72
C ASN A 231 20.78 -12.59 -2.02
N SER A 232 21.05 -11.95 -3.15
CA SER A 232 20.71 -12.45 -4.49
C SER A 232 21.54 -13.66 -4.93
N ASN A 233 22.72 -13.89 -4.34
CA ASN A 233 23.56 -15.04 -4.67
C ASN A 233 23.04 -16.33 -4.01
N THR A 234 22.59 -16.23 -2.76
CA THR A 234 22.07 -17.36 -1.97
C THR A 234 20.54 -17.47 -2.00
N PHE A 235 19.85 -16.46 -2.55
CA PHE A 235 18.40 -16.29 -2.49
C PHE A 235 17.86 -16.23 -1.04
N SER A 236 18.66 -15.86 -0.05
CA SER A 236 18.23 -15.87 1.35
C SER A 236 17.71 -14.51 1.80
N LEU A 237 16.60 -14.53 2.54
CA LEU A 237 16.08 -13.37 3.29
C LEU A 237 16.51 -13.48 4.75
N GLN A 238 17.43 -12.62 5.18
CA GLN A 238 17.93 -12.57 6.54
C GLN A 238 17.22 -11.48 7.33
N HIS A 239 16.70 -11.83 8.50
CA HIS A 239 16.18 -10.87 9.46
C HIS A 239 17.34 -10.12 10.13
N VAL A 240 17.37 -8.79 10.00
CA VAL A 240 18.54 -7.98 10.36
C VAL A 240 18.82 -8.01 11.86
N SER A 241 17.79 -7.89 12.70
CA SER A 241 17.98 -7.80 14.16
C SER A 241 18.41 -9.12 14.81
N SER A 242 17.94 -10.26 14.30
CA SER A 242 18.27 -11.58 14.87
C SER A 242 19.41 -12.30 14.14
N GLY A 243 19.76 -11.87 12.92
CA GLY A 243 20.74 -12.54 12.06
C GLY A 243 20.28 -13.90 11.49
N MET A 244 19.02 -14.31 11.75
CA MET A 244 18.44 -15.57 11.28
C MET A 244 17.78 -15.42 9.90
N CYS A 245 17.60 -16.52 9.20
CA CYS A 245 17.01 -16.53 7.86
C CYS A 245 15.54 -16.97 7.89
N LEU A 246 14.75 -16.37 7.01
CA LEU A 246 13.38 -16.77 6.72
C LEU A 246 13.38 -18.18 6.14
N SER A 247 12.63 -19.09 6.74
CA SER A 247 12.55 -20.49 6.34
C SER A 247 11.11 -20.96 6.27
N LEU A 248 10.84 -21.92 5.39
CA LEU A 248 9.66 -22.77 5.52
C LEU A 248 9.74 -23.55 6.84
N PRO A 249 8.60 -23.82 7.50
CA PRO A 249 8.57 -24.69 8.67
C PRO A 249 9.03 -26.10 8.30
N GLU A 250 9.55 -26.85 9.29
CA GLU A 250 9.96 -28.25 9.09
C GLU A 250 8.77 -29.18 8.82
N SER A 251 7.55 -28.76 9.19
CA SER A 251 6.34 -29.51 8.88
C SER A 251 6.02 -29.42 7.39
N SER A 252 5.49 -30.50 6.83
CA SER A 252 5.03 -30.52 5.43
C SER A 252 3.79 -29.65 5.18
N ASN A 253 3.24 -28.99 6.21
CA ASN A 253 2.03 -28.18 6.09
C ASN A 253 2.38 -26.75 5.66
N LEU A 254 2.11 -26.42 4.40
CA LEU A 254 2.34 -25.08 3.83
C LEU A 254 1.42 -24.00 4.40
N GLU A 255 0.35 -24.38 5.10
CA GLU A 255 -0.51 -23.44 5.83
C GLU A 255 0.12 -22.96 7.15
N GLU A 256 1.20 -23.60 7.59
CA GLU A 256 1.91 -23.18 8.78
C GLU A 256 2.73 -21.91 8.52
N SER A 257 2.84 -21.09 9.56
CA SER A 257 3.57 -19.83 9.53
C SER A 257 5.03 -20.07 9.15
N LEU A 258 5.59 -19.18 8.33
CA LEU A 258 7.03 -19.07 8.14
C LEU A 258 7.73 -18.81 9.48
N VAL A 259 8.98 -19.28 9.57
CA VAL A 259 9.78 -19.22 10.79
C VAL A 259 11.15 -18.63 10.52
N LEU A 260 11.80 -18.17 11.58
CA LEU A 260 13.22 -17.89 11.58
C LEU A 260 14.01 -19.14 11.99
N GLN A 261 15.09 -19.41 11.26
CA GLN A 261 16.05 -20.47 11.57
C GLN A 261 17.47 -19.97 11.34
N ALA A 262 18.46 -20.70 11.89
CA ALA A 262 19.86 -20.44 11.57
C ALA A 262 20.05 -20.46 10.04
N CYS A 263 20.80 -19.49 9.53
CA CYS A 263 21.02 -19.34 8.09
C CYS A 263 21.82 -20.53 7.54
N THR A 264 21.26 -21.19 6.54
CA THR A 264 21.87 -22.29 5.79
C THR A 264 21.68 -22.04 4.30
N GLN A 265 22.30 -22.88 3.45
CA GLN A 265 22.03 -22.86 2.01
C GLN A 265 20.89 -23.81 1.60
N HIS A 266 20.14 -24.35 2.56
CA HIS A 266 19.06 -25.29 2.30
C HIS A 266 17.94 -24.63 1.48
N ILE A 267 17.31 -25.41 0.59
CA ILE A 267 16.30 -24.91 -0.35
C ILE A 267 15.06 -24.30 0.35
N SER A 268 14.79 -24.70 1.59
CA SER A 268 13.70 -24.16 2.43
C SER A 268 13.88 -22.67 2.79
N GLN A 269 15.11 -22.17 2.72
CA GLN A 269 15.47 -20.77 3.02
C GLN A 269 15.73 -19.94 1.77
N GLN A 270 15.45 -20.50 0.58
CA GLN A 270 15.70 -19.82 -0.69
C GLN A 270 14.41 -19.23 -1.27
N TRP A 271 14.41 -17.91 -1.42
CA TRP A 271 13.31 -17.06 -1.84
C TRP A 271 13.69 -16.31 -3.13
N ARG A 272 12.90 -16.51 -4.18
CA ARG A 272 13.04 -15.77 -5.44
C ARG A 272 12.14 -14.54 -5.39
N LEU A 273 12.75 -13.37 -5.59
CA LEU A 273 12.05 -12.11 -5.79
C LEU A 273 11.73 -11.99 -7.29
N GLU A 274 10.47 -12.22 -7.65
CA GLU A 274 9.98 -12.17 -9.02
C GLU A 274 9.34 -10.80 -9.28
N ALA A 275 10.08 -9.92 -9.95
CA ALA A 275 9.64 -8.55 -10.21
C ALA A 275 8.40 -8.53 -11.13
N VAL A 276 7.45 -7.67 -10.81
CA VAL A 276 6.22 -7.48 -11.61
C VAL A 276 6.25 -6.08 -12.20
N GLN A 277 6.10 -5.98 -13.53
CA GLN A 277 5.96 -4.69 -14.19
C GLN A 277 4.68 -4.01 -13.72
N TRP A 278 4.76 -2.72 -13.39
CA TRP A 278 3.63 -1.95 -12.85
C TRP A 278 3.23 -0.76 -13.71
N LYS A 279 4.15 -0.28 -14.55
CA LYS A 279 3.88 0.61 -15.70
C LYS A 279 3.71 -0.24 -16.96
#